data_AF-A0A7V7K1R2-F1
#
_entry.id   AF-A0A7V7K1R2-F1
#
_cell.length_a   1.000
_cell.length_b   1.000
_cell.length_c   1.000
_cell.angle_alpha   90.00
_cell.angle_beta   90.00
_cell.angle_gamma   90.00
#
_symmetry.space_group_name_H-M   'P 1'
#
loop_
_entity.id
_entity.type
_entity.pdbx_description
1 polymer ?
#
loop_
_entity_poly.entity_id
_entity_poly.type
_entity_poly.pdbx_seq_one_letter_code
_entity_poly.pdbx_strand_id
1 'polypeptide(L)'
;MDLPMIFIAFASFPPENIKIAAKVFLTLKVLPNSVKRVGPYFKIDPDAPIEIITIYEFDPDYIDKAKKFLEARYKAFAEVPGFLVKIEARLDMQEALLRLQLK
;
A
#
# COMPACT_ATOMS: atom_id res chain seq x y z
N MET A 1 7.31 -15.20 -18.76
CA MET A 1 7.98 -14.40 -17.72
C MET A 1 6.84 -13.85 -16.91
N ASP A 2 6.62 -14.39 -15.71
CA ASP A 2 5.51 -13.94 -14.90
C ASP A 2 5.87 -12.56 -14.34
N LEU A 3 5.10 -11.55 -14.74
CA LEU A 3 5.38 -10.16 -14.39
C LEU A 3 5.02 -9.93 -12.91
N PRO A 4 5.86 -9.22 -12.15
CA PRO A 4 5.58 -8.94 -10.75
C PRO A 4 4.30 -8.11 -10.61
N MET A 5 3.51 -8.39 -9.58
CA MET A 5 2.26 -7.66 -9.35
C MET A 5 2.54 -6.43 -8.49
N ILE A 6 2.11 -5.27 -8.98
CA ILE A 6 2.25 -4.00 -8.26
C ILE A 6 0.95 -3.64 -7.57
N PHE A 7 1.01 -3.34 -6.27
CA PHE A 7 -0.06 -2.70 -5.53
C PHE A 7 0.39 -1.33 -5.04
N ILE A 8 -0.50 -0.35 -5.17
CA ILE A 8 -0.31 0.97 -4.58
C ILE A 8 -1.36 1.16 -3.50
N ALA A 9 -0.90 1.44 -2.28
CA ALA A 9 -1.74 1.83 -1.16
C ALA A 9 -1.69 3.35 -1.00
N PHE A 10 -2.87 3.96 -1.07
CA PHE A 10 -3.10 5.36 -0.74
C PHE A 10 -3.79 5.38 0.62
N ALA A 11 -3.15 5.96 1.64
CA ALA A 11 -3.75 6.11 2.96
C ALA A 11 -3.80 7.57 3.36
N SER A 12 -4.73 7.91 4.25
CA SER A 12 -4.79 9.24 4.85
C SER A 12 -5.36 9.22 6.25
N PHE A 13 -5.01 10.22 7.06
CA PHE A 13 -5.61 10.45 8.38
C PHE A 13 -5.44 11.91 8.82
N PRO A 14 -6.28 12.40 9.75
CA PRO A 14 -6.16 13.76 10.30
C PRO A 14 -4.83 13.98 11.06
N PRO A 15 -4.12 15.11 10.86
CA PRO A 15 -2.78 15.34 11.42
C PRO A 15 -2.67 15.16 12.95
N GLU A 16 -3.72 15.48 13.69
CA GLU A 16 -3.79 15.33 15.15
C GLU A 16 -3.56 13.89 15.63
N ASN A 17 -3.81 12.91 14.75
CA ASN A 17 -3.67 11.48 15.05
C ASN A 17 -2.27 10.92 14.72
N ILE A 18 -1.31 11.75 14.29
CA ILE A 18 0.04 11.31 13.88
C ILE A 18 0.76 10.48 14.94
N LYS A 19 0.60 10.81 16.23
CA LYS A 19 1.22 10.05 17.33
C LYS A 19 0.65 8.64 17.46
N ILE A 20 -0.65 8.46 17.20
CA ILE A 20 -1.32 7.16 17.22
C ILE A 20 -0.86 6.36 15.99
N ALA A 21 -0.92 6.97 14.80
CA ALA A 21 -0.48 6.35 13.55
C ALA A 21 0.98 5.89 13.60
N ALA A 22 1.87 6.70 14.19
CA ALA A 22 3.28 6.34 14.37
C ALA A 22 3.44 5.12 15.30
N LYS A 23 2.69 5.04 16.40
CA LYS A 23 2.70 3.87 17.29
C LYS A 23 2.27 2.60 16.55
N VAL A 24 1.18 2.66 15.80
CA VAL A 24 0.72 1.53 14.98
C VAL A 24 1.80 1.11 13.99
N PHE A 25 2.40 2.07 13.29
CA PHE A 25 3.43 1.78 12.29
C PHE A 25 4.62 1.01 12.88
N LEU A 26 5.04 1.38 14.09
CA LEU A 26 6.16 0.73 14.79
C LEU A 26 5.83 -0.68 15.30
N THR A 27 4.55 -1.05 15.44
CA THR A 27 4.13 -2.40 15.84
C THR A 27 3.86 -3.33 14.66
N LEU A 28 3.87 -2.81 13.42
CA LEU A 28 3.65 -3.62 12.24
C LEU A 28 4.71 -4.71 12.10
N LYS A 29 4.25 -5.93 11.81
CA LYS A 29 5.13 -7.04 11.45
C LYS A 29 6.02 -6.66 10.27
N VAL A 30 7.26 -7.15 10.30
CA VAL A 30 8.21 -7.05 9.19
C VAL A 30 7.59 -7.68 7.94
N LEU A 31 7.84 -7.07 6.78
CA LEU A 31 7.35 -7.61 5.51
C LEU A 31 8.07 -8.95 5.20
N PRO A 32 7.37 -9.94 4.64
CA PRO A 32 8.02 -11.14 4.12
C PRO A 32 9.04 -10.78 3.03
N ASN A 33 10.07 -11.61 2.85
CA ASN A 33 11.08 -11.41 1.79
C ASN A 33 10.49 -11.42 0.37
N SER A 34 9.32 -12.05 0.18
CA SER A 34 8.58 -12.10 -1.09
C SER A 34 7.81 -10.81 -1.41
N VAL A 35 7.98 -9.76 -0.60
CA VAL A 35 7.32 -8.47 -0.76
C VAL A 35 8.36 -7.36 -0.73
N LYS A 36 8.63 -6.75 -1.87
CA LYS A 36 9.42 -5.51 -1.90
C LYS A 36 8.50 -4.33 -1.63
N ARG A 37 8.98 -3.38 -0.84
CA ARG A 37 8.27 -2.12 -0.54
C ARG A 37 9.10 -0.93 -0.97
N VAL A 38 8.46 0.01 -1.66
CA VAL A 38 9.00 1.32 -1.99
C VAL A 38 8.14 2.38 -1.27
N GLY A 39 8.78 3.23 -0.47
CA GLY A 39 8.14 4.11 0.51
C GLY A 39 8.05 3.50 1.92
N PRO A 40 7.13 3.98 2.79
CA PRO A 40 6.06 4.95 2.52
C PRO A 40 6.56 6.37 2.23
N TYR A 41 5.86 7.08 1.35
CA TYR A 41 6.04 8.51 1.08
C TYR A 41 4.89 9.29 1.70
N PHE A 42 5.18 10.42 2.34
CA PHE A 42 4.21 11.24 3.04
C PHE A 42 4.06 12.59 2.35
N LYS A 43 2.83 13.06 2.23
CA LYS A 43 2.52 14.47 2.01
C LYS A 43 1.96 15.02 3.32
N ILE A 44 2.62 16.06 3.82
CA ILE A 44 2.28 16.74 5.07
C ILE A 44 1.94 18.17 4.72
N ASP A 45 0.73 18.56 5.07
CA ASP A 45 0.19 19.90 4.90
C ASP A 45 -0.56 20.24 6.21
N PRO A 46 -0.27 21.38 6.87
CA PRO A 46 -0.93 21.76 8.11
C PRO A 46 -2.45 21.84 8.02
N ASP A 47 -2.99 22.17 6.85
CA ASP A 47 -4.41 22.44 6.62
C ASP A 47 -5.13 21.27 5.91
N ALA A 48 -4.45 20.14 5.71
CA ALA A 48 -5.01 18.98 5.03
C ALA A 48 -4.72 17.67 5.78
N PRO A 49 -5.46 16.58 5.48
CA PRO A 49 -5.10 15.25 5.97
C PRO A 49 -3.68 14.89 5.57
N ILE A 50 -2.98 14.15 6.44
CA ILE A 50 -1.72 13.52 6.07
C ILE A 50 -2.02 12.46 5.03
N GLU A 51 -1.33 12.49 3.90
CA GLU A 51 -1.48 11.51 2.83
C GLU A 51 -0.23 10.62 2.75
N ILE A 52 -0.45 9.34 2.50
CA ILE A 52 0.60 8.33 2.42
C ILE A 52 0.44 7.55 1.13
N ILE A 53 1.54 7.40 0.40
CA ILE A 53 1.62 6.48 -0.74
C ILE A 53 2.65 5.41 -0.40
N THR A 54 2.26 4.14 -0.54
CA THR A 54 3.19 3.01 -0.44
C THR A 54 3.03 2.11 -1.64
N ILE A 55 4.14 1.75 -2.27
CA ILE A 55 4.17 0.84 -3.41
C ILE A 55 4.70 -0.50 -2.91
N TYR A 56 4.01 -1.57 -3.28
CA TYR A 56 4.37 -2.95 -3.00
C TYR A 56 4.51 -3.72 -4.29
N GLU A 57 5.61 -4.46 -4.41
CA GLU A 57 5.88 -5.39 -5.50
C GLU A 57 5.88 -6.80 -4.90
N PHE A 58 5.04 -7.67 -5.45
CA PHE A 58 4.87 -9.05 -5.02
C PHE A 58 5.38 -10.01 -6.11
N ASP A 59 5.97 -11.10 -5.66
CA ASP A 59 6.26 -12.23 -6.54
C ASP A 59 4.96 -12.79 -7.14
N PRO A 60 4.95 -13.24 -8.40
CA PRO A 60 3.75 -13.75 -9.08
C PRO A 60 3.05 -14.89 -8.34
N ASP A 61 3.80 -15.74 -7.64
CA ASP A 61 3.25 -16.86 -6.85
C ASP A 61 2.45 -16.40 -5.61
N TYR A 62 2.48 -15.11 -5.28
CA TYR A 62 1.82 -14.54 -4.11
C TYR A 62 0.55 -13.75 -4.44
N ILE A 63 0.11 -13.70 -5.71
CA ILE A 63 -0.98 -12.84 -6.21
C ILE A 63 -2.27 -12.98 -5.38
N ASP A 64 -2.77 -14.21 -5.18
CA ASP A 64 -4.03 -14.45 -4.47
C ASP A 64 -3.99 -14.07 -2.99
N LYS A 65 -2.79 -13.98 -2.43
CA LYS A 65 -2.55 -13.66 -1.02
C LYS A 65 -2.15 -12.20 -0.81
N ALA A 66 -1.64 -11.52 -1.84
CA ALA A 66 -1.11 -10.16 -1.76
C ALA A 66 -2.13 -9.15 -1.26
N LYS A 67 -3.33 -9.11 -1.86
CA LYS A 67 -4.40 -8.19 -1.45
C LYS A 67 -4.82 -8.43 -0.01
N LYS A 68 -5.08 -9.68 0.37
CA LYS A 68 -5.46 -10.06 1.74
C LYS A 68 -4.37 -9.71 2.76
N PHE A 69 -3.10 -9.90 2.39
CA PHE A 69 -1.97 -9.51 3.22
C PHE A 69 -1.95 -8.00 3.47
N LEU A 70 -2.12 -7.19 2.43
CA LEU A 70 -2.17 -5.73 2.57
C LEU A 70 -3.39 -5.26 3.37
N GLU A 71 -4.57 -5.83 3.14
CA GLU A 71 -5.77 -5.54 3.92
C GLU A 71 -5.55 -5.83 5.41
N ALA A 72 -4.96 -6.99 5.74
CA ALA A 72 -4.63 -7.34 7.13
C ALA A 72 -3.57 -6.39 7.72
N ARG A 73 -2.57 -5.99 6.93
CA ARG A 73 -1.55 -5.02 7.35
C ARG A 73 -2.16 -3.67 7.68
N TYR A 74 -3.05 -3.15 6.84
CA TYR A 74 -3.68 -1.85 7.05
C TYR A 74 -4.82 -1.89 8.08
N LYS A 75 -5.41 -3.06 8.35
CA LYS A 75 -6.36 -3.24 9.47
C LYS A 75 -5.76 -2.89 10.83
N ALA A 76 -4.44 -2.99 11.00
CA ALA A 76 -3.77 -2.53 12.21
C ALA A 76 -4.02 -1.03 12.49
N PHE A 77 -4.26 -0.21 11.47
CA PHE A 77 -4.56 1.22 11.61
C PHE A 77 -6.02 1.53 11.94
N ALA A 78 -6.87 0.52 12.17
CA ALA A 78 -8.26 0.73 12.55
C ALA A 78 -8.42 1.53 13.86
N GLU A 79 -7.38 1.57 14.71
CA GLU A 79 -7.34 2.37 15.94
C GLU A 79 -7.00 3.85 15.71
N VAL A 80 -6.61 4.24 14.49
CA VAL A 80 -6.30 5.63 14.14
C VAL A 80 -7.59 6.31 13.68
N PRO A 81 -8.13 7.29 14.43
CA PRO A 81 -9.36 7.97 14.05
C PRO A 81 -9.24 8.64 12.67
N GLY A 82 -10.25 8.45 11.82
CA GLY A 82 -10.27 9.01 10.47
C GLY A 82 -9.29 8.38 9.48
N PHE A 83 -8.66 7.24 9.82
CA PHE A 83 -7.78 6.55 8.89
C PHE A 83 -8.55 5.94 7.72
N LEU A 84 -8.17 6.34 6.51
CA LEU A 84 -8.69 5.81 5.26
C LEU A 84 -7.56 5.14 4.50
N VAL A 85 -7.87 4.04 3.82
CA VAL A 85 -6.92 3.37 2.92
C VAL A 85 -7.62 2.85 1.68
N LYS A 86 -6.98 3.03 0.53
CA LYS A 86 -7.35 2.46 -0.76
C LYS A 86 -6.15 1.67 -1.28
N ILE A 87 -6.36 0.39 -1.56
CA ILE A 87 -5.33 -0.50 -2.13
C ILE A 87 -5.75 -0.80 -3.56
N GLU A 88 -4.88 -0.51 -4.52
CA GLU A 88 -5.18 -0.70 -5.93
C GLU A 88 -4.10 -1.52 -6.61
N ALA A 89 -4.51 -2.56 -7.35
CA ALA A 89 -3.63 -3.27 -8.25
C ALA A 89 -3.27 -2.37 -9.45
N ARG A 90 -2.03 -2.49 -9.91
CA ARG A 90 -1.50 -1.79 -11.08
C ARG A 90 -0.87 -2.81 -12.01
N LEU A 91 -1.10 -2.57 -13.30
CA LEU A 91 -0.45 -3.30 -14.39
C LEU A 91 0.81 -2.54 -14.75
N ASP A 92 1.89 -3.26 -15.05
CA ASP A 92 3.00 -2.65 -15.76
C ASP A 92 2.62 -2.37 -17.23
N MET A 93 3.53 -1.72 -17.96
CA MET A 93 3.30 -1.38 -19.36
C MET A 93 3.09 -2.61 -20.24
N GLN A 94 3.86 -3.69 -20.03
CA GLN A 94 3.77 -4.89 -20.87
C GLN A 94 2.42 -5.59 -20.70
N GLU A 95 1.99 -5.75 -19.45
CA GLU A 95 0.69 -6.30 -19.09
C GLU A 95 -0.46 -5.40 -19.58
N ALA A 96 -0.33 -4.08 -19.47
CA ALA A 96 -1.32 -3.14 -19.98
C ALA A 96 -1.48 -3.24 -21.51
N LEU A 97 -0.37 -3.27 -22.25
CA LEU A 97 -0.38 -3.43 -23.71
C LEU A 97 -1.03 -4.74 -24.15
N LEU A 98 -0.71 -5.84 -23.45
CA LEU A 98 -1.30 -7.14 -23.71
C LEU A 98 -2.83 -7.12 -23.53
N ARG A 99 -3.33 -6.51 -22.44
CA ARG A 99 -4.77 -6.42 -22.16
C ARG A 99 -5.51 -5.49 -23.11
N LEU A 100 -4.87 -4.42 -23.55
CA LEU A 100 -5.45 -3.45 -24.48
C LEU A 100 -5.37 -3.92 -25.94
N GLN A 101 -4.76 -5.08 -26.21
CA GLN A 101 -4.55 -5.62 -27.56
C GLN A 101 -3.71 -4.70 -28.46
N LEU A 102 -2.86 -3.86 -27.87
CA LEU A 102 -2.03 -2.88 -28.56
C LEU A 102 -0.63 -3.44 -28.87
N LYS A 103 -0.56 -4.71 -29.31
CA LYS A 103 0.70 -5.41 -29.60
C LYS A 103 1.61 -4.65 -30.54
#